data_AF-A0A3Q3AB28-F1
#
_entry.id   AF-A0A3Q3AB28-F1
#
_cell.length_a   1.000
_cell.length_b   1.000
_cell.length_c   1.000
_cell.angle_alpha   90.00
_cell.angle_beta   90.00
_cell.angle_gamma   90.00
#
_symmetry.space_group_name_H-M   'P 1'
#
loop_
_entity.id
_entity.type
_entity.pdbx_description
1 polymer ?
#
loop_
_entity_poly.entity_id
_entity_poly.type
_entity_poly.pdbx_seq_one_letter_code
_entity_poly.pdbx_strand_id
1 'polypeptide(L)'
;MSSSHAKDTSFLGGRIPPEIESMSRNLKDVDQELFRKLLKAVVGALEGKDCRDILRSAAETSLIPQERLSHIIAGMHKLLSEAIRIPLTLLKQEAFKEDLRELKIPEDFITDFSSVVFGNRRAALEAASSQKDPHLPTLEDFKWRVDVSISTSSLARALQPSVLTQMKLSDGSFHRFEVPVSKFQELRYNVALILKEMNDLEKRSILKIQD
;
A
#
# COMPACT_ATOMS: atom_id res chain seq x y z
N MET A 1 -28.27 -10.99 18.53
CA MET A 1 -28.26 -10.91 17.05
C MET A 1 -27.08 -10.05 16.65
N SER A 2 -25.96 -10.67 16.27
CA SER A 2 -24.74 -9.97 15.85
C SER A 2 -24.38 -10.55 14.48
N SER A 3 -24.80 -9.85 13.43
CA SER A 3 -24.37 -10.15 12.07
C SER A 3 -22.97 -9.56 11.88
N SER A 4 -21.96 -10.31 12.34
CA SER A 4 -20.59 -10.10 11.87
C SER A 4 -20.50 -10.62 10.44
N HIS A 5 -21.05 -9.86 9.49
CA HIS A 5 -20.68 -10.05 8.08
C HIS A 5 -19.18 -9.81 8.00
N ALA A 6 -18.45 -10.83 7.55
CA ALA A 6 -17.04 -10.74 7.26
C ALA A 6 -16.88 -9.61 6.23
N LYS A 7 -16.48 -8.43 6.70
CA LYS A 7 -16.19 -7.27 5.87
C LYS A 7 -15.27 -7.71 4.75
N ASP A 8 -15.71 -7.46 3.53
CA ASP A 8 -14.92 -7.58 2.32
C ASP A 8 -13.54 -6.96 2.55
N THR A 9 -12.50 -7.53 1.94
CA THR A 9 -11.16 -6.95 1.97
C THR A 9 -11.17 -5.66 1.16
N SER A 10 -11.70 -4.59 1.75
CA SER A 10 -11.62 -3.25 1.22
C SER A 10 -10.16 -2.84 1.10
N PHE A 11 -9.85 -1.92 0.18
CA PHE A 11 -8.52 -1.32 0.09
C PHE A 11 -8.08 -0.63 1.41
N LEU A 12 -9.03 -0.36 2.31
CA LEU A 12 -8.82 0.19 3.66
C LEU A 12 -8.44 -0.87 4.71
N GLY A 13 -8.35 -2.14 4.33
CA GLY A 13 -8.05 -3.26 5.23
C GLY A 13 -9.23 -3.69 6.10
N GLY A 14 -8.95 -4.42 7.19
CA GLY A 14 -10.00 -5.02 8.04
C GLY A 14 -10.83 -4.03 8.87
N ARG A 15 -10.40 -2.78 8.99
CA ARG A 15 -11.13 -1.70 9.68
C ARG A 15 -11.00 -0.40 8.91
N ILE A 16 -12.12 0.29 8.73
CA ILE A 16 -12.16 1.62 8.13
C ILE A 16 -11.49 2.61 9.10
N PRO A 17 -10.48 3.40 8.66
CA PRO A 17 -9.88 4.45 9.47
C PRO A 17 -10.92 5.48 9.96
N PRO A 18 -10.83 5.95 11.22
CA PRO A 18 -11.82 6.86 11.81
C PRO A 18 -11.89 8.21 11.07
N GLU A 19 -10.80 8.63 10.43
CA GLU A 19 -10.75 9.86 9.62
C GLU A 19 -11.65 9.75 8.38
N ILE A 20 -11.67 8.58 7.74
CA ILE A 20 -12.49 8.31 6.55
C ILE A 20 -13.97 8.21 6.94
N GLU A 21 -14.25 7.57 8.08
CA GLU A 21 -15.61 7.51 8.63
C GLU A 21 -16.13 8.89 9.06
N SER A 22 -15.27 9.73 9.65
CA SER A 22 -15.64 11.10 10.01
C SER A 22 -15.89 11.95 8.75
N MET A 23 -15.07 11.81 7.71
CA MET A 23 -15.26 12.50 6.45
C MET A 23 -16.62 12.14 5.82
N SER A 24 -16.96 10.86 5.69
CA SER A 24 -18.21 10.47 5.01
C SER A 24 -19.46 11.04 5.70
N ARG A 25 -19.44 11.19 7.03
CA ARG A 25 -20.50 11.84 7.80
C ARG A 25 -20.62 13.35 7.54
N ASN A 26 -19.51 13.99 7.17
CA ASN A 26 -19.41 15.44 7.00
C ASN A 26 -19.59 15.93 5.55
N LEU A 27 -19.71 15.04 4.56
CA LEU A 27 -19.78 15.38 3.14
C LEU A 27 -21.15 15.89 2.64
N LYS A 28 -22.24 15.75 3.41
CA LYS A 28 -23.61 16.01 2.94
C LYS A 28 -23.88 17.45 2.48
N ASP A 29 -23.19 18.42 3.08
CA ASP A 29 -23.41 19.86 2.82
C ASP A 29 -22.27 20.48 1.99
N VAL A 30 -21.38 19.65 1.44
CA VAL A 30 -20.23 20.11 0.65
C VAL A 30 -20.66 20.21 -0.81
N ASP A 31 -20.49 21.39 -1.40
CA ASP A 31 -20.68 21.60 -2.83
C ASP A 31 -19.52 21.01 -3.63
N GLN A 32 -19.78 20.70 -4.90
CA GLN A 32 -18.80 20.06 -5.78
C GLN A 32 -17.58 20.95 -6.04
N GLU A 33 -17.74 22.27 -6.05
CA GLU A 33 -16.63 23.22 -6.28
C GLU A 33 -15.68 23.25 -5.07
N LEU A 34 -16.22 23.38 -3.85
CA LEU A 34 -15.43 23.27 -2.63
C LEU A 34 -14.75 21.90 -2.51
N PHE A 35 -15.47 20.80 -2.80
CA PHE A 35 -14.91 19.45 -2.78
C PHE A 35 -13.68 19.34 -3.68
N ARG A 36 -13.78 19.79 -4.95
CA ARG A 36 -12.67 19.77 -5.91
C ARG A 36 -11.52 20.68 -5.49
N LYS A 37 -11.81 21.83 -4.89
CA LYS A 37 -10.79 22.75 -4.34
C LYS A 37 -10.00 22.07 -3.21
N LEU A 38 -10.69 21.39 -2.30
CA LEU A 38 -10.07 20.63 -1.21
C LEU A 38 -9.28 19.43 -1.72
N LEU A 39 -9.85 18.67 -2.65
CA LEU A 39 -9.18 17.53 -3.29
C LEU A 39 -7.87 17.97 -3.97
N LYS A 40 -7.89 19.10 -4.69
CA LYS A 40 -6.69 19.67 -5.30
C LYS A 40 -5.63 20.06 -4.26
N ALA A 41 -6.04 20.62 -3.13
CA ALA A 41 -5.15 20.93 -2.02
C ALA A 41 -4.53 19.66 -1.40
N VAL A 42 -5.34 18.62 -1.17
CA VAL A 42 -4.86 17.34 -0.62
C VAL A 42 -3.88 16.66 -1.58
N VAL A 43 -4.18 16.62 -2.87
CA VAL A 43 -3.27 16.07 -3.89
C VAL A 43 -1.96 16.85 -3.93
N GLY A 44 -2.01 18.18 -3.83
CA GLY A 44 -0.80 19.01 -3.72
C GLY A 44 0.02 18.67 -2.46
N ALA A 45 -0.63 18.46 -1.32
CA ALA A 45 0.03 18.11 -0.07
C ALA A 45 0.71 16.72 -0.15
N LEU A 46 0.04 15.75 -0.77
CA LEU A 46 0.61 14.42 -1.04
C LEU A 46 1.85 14.51 -1.95
N GLU A 47 1.76 15.34 -3.01
CA GLU A 47 2.90 15.68 -3.87
C GLU A 47 4.03 16.46 -3.14
N GLY A 48 3.80 16.92 -1.90
CA GLY A 48 4.78 17.68 -1.10
C GLY A 48 4.80 19.19 -1.36
N LYS A 49 3.77 19.74 -2.00
CA LYS A 49 3.61 21.18 -2.22
C LYS A 49 2.96 21.86 -1.03
N ASP A 50 3.31 23.12 -0.80
CA ASP A 50 2.63 23.94 0.22
C ASP A 50 1.20 24.26 -0.25
N CYS A 51 0.22 23.84 0.54
CA CYS A 51 -1.20 23.98 0.21
C CYS A 51 -1.93 24.91 1.18
N ARG A 52 -1.20 25.62 2.06
CA ARG A 52 -1.78 26.48 3.10
C ARG A 52 -2.65 27.59 2.53
N ASP A 53 -2.26 28.21 1.43
CA ASP A 53 -3.02 29.30 0.82
C ASP A 53 -4.32 28.81 0.14
N ILE A 54 -4.27 27.62 -0.48
CA ILE A 54 -5.46 27.00 -1.08
C ILE A 54 -6.45 26.61 0.02
N LEU A 55 -5.95 26.05 1.13
CA LEU A 55 -6.76 25.68 2.29
C LEU A 55 -7.35 26.91 2.99
N ARG A 56 -6.58 27.99 3.14
CA ARG A 56 -7.06 29.26 3.70
C ARG A 56 -8.17 29.85 2.84
N SER A 57 -7.94 29.96 1.53
CA SER A 57 -8.97 30.46 0.62
C SER A 57 -10.20 29.55 0.54
N ALA A 58 -10.07 28.24 0.77
CA ALA A 58 -11.21 27.33 0.86
C ALA A 58 -12.00 27.56 2.15
N ALA A 59 -11.32 27.75 3.29
CA ALA A 59 -11.96 28.04 4.57
C ALA A 59 -12.68 29.40 4.56
N GLU A 60 -12.11 30.43 3.94
CA GLU A 60 -12.71 31.77 3.84
C GLU A 60 -13.93 31.81 2.93
N THR A 61 -13.99 30.95 1.90
CA THR A 61 -15.13 30.87 0.97
C THR A 61 -16.21 29.91 1.46
N SER A 62 -15.87 28.97 2.36
CA SER A 62 -16.80 27.95 2.82
C SER A 62 -17.74 28.46 3.90
N LEU A 63 -19.01 28.08 3.81
CA LEU A 63 -20.01 28.25 4.88
C LEU A 63 -19.89 27.17 5.97
N ILE A 64 -18.93 26.25 5.83
CA ILE A 64 -18.77 25.07 6.69
C ILE A 64 -17.82 25.42 7.85
N PRO A 65 -18.12 25.01 9.10
CA PRO A 65 -17.22 25.19 10.23
C PRO A 65 -15.83 24.58 10.00
N GLN A 66 -14.79 25.27 10.47
CA GLN A 66 -13.39 24.87 10.29
C GLN A 66 -13.09 23.45 10.83
N GLU A 67 -13.74 23.04 11.93
CA GLU A 67 -13.62 21.69 12.47
C GLU A 67 -14.12 20.62 11.49
N ARG A 68 -15.29 20.83 10.87
CA ARG A 68 -15.82 19.92 9.84
C ARG A 68 -14.91 19.87 8.62
N LEU A 69 -14.37 21.01 8.21
CA LEU A 69 -13.42 21.10 7.11
C LEU A 69 -12.15 20.26 7.40
N SER A 70 -11.65 20.33 8.64
CA SER A 70 -10.48 19.55 9.06
C SER A 70 -10.71 18.04 8.98
N HIS A 71 -11.90 17.57 9.38
CA HIS A 71 -12.27 16.15 9.26
C HIS A 71 -12.35 15.70 7.80
N ILE A 72 -12.90 16.53 6.92
CA ILE A 72 -12.98 16.23 5.48
C ILE A 72 -11.57 16.13 4.88
N ILE A 73 -10.69 17.10 5.15
CA ILE A 73 -9.32 17.10 4.64
C ILE A 73 -8.53 15.90 5.17
N ALA A 74 -8.65 15.60 6.46
CA ALA A 74 -7.98 14.45 7.08
C ALA A 74 -8.44 13.13 6.45
N GLY A 75 -9.74 12.95 6.26
CA GLY A 75 -10.29 11.76 5.61
C GLY A 75 -9.89 11.65 4.14
N MET A 76 -9.91 12.74 3.38
CA MET A 76 -9.45 12.78 1.98
C MET A 76 -7.97 12.38 1.87
N HIS A 77 -7.13 12.96 2.73
CA HIS A 77 -5.71 12.67 2.77
C HIS A 77 -5.46 11.20 3.12
N LYS A 78 -6.13 10.67 4.15
CA LYS A 78 -5.99 9.27 4.56
C LYS A 78 -6.47 8.31 3.47
N LEU A 79 -7.64 8.57 2.88
CA LEU A 79 -8.22 7.76 1.80
C LEU A 79 -7.29 7.67 0.60
N LEU A 80 -6.81 8.81 0.12
CA LEU A 80 -5.87 8.84 -1.00
C LEU A 80 -4.54 8.18 -0.63
N SER A 81 -4.01 8.40 0.57
CA SER A 81 -2.76 7.78 1.01
C SER A 81 -2.86 6.25 1.00
N GLU A 82 -3.94 5.67 1.52
CA GLU A 82 -4.14 4.21 1.50
C GLU A 82 -4.33 3.68 0.08
N ALA A 83 -5.08 4.39 -0.77
CA ALA A 83 -5.27 4.00 -2.17
C ALA A 83 -3.97 4.10 -3.00
N ILE A 84 -3.09 5.06 -2.68
CA ILE A 84 -1.79 5.26 -3.35
C ILE A 84 -0.76 4.21 -2.93
N ARG A 85 -0.87 3.68 -1.71
CA ARG A 85 0.02 2.64 -1.21
C ARG A 85 -0.13 1.30 -1.95
N ILE A 86 -1.31 1.04 -2.50
CA ILE A 86 -1.60 -0.22 -3.19
C ILE A 86 -1.26 -0.07 -4.69
N PRO A 87 -0.43 -0.95 -5.27
CA PRO A 87 -0.14 -0.94 -6.70
C PRO A 87 -1.40 -1.06 -7.56
N LEU A 88 -1.42 -0.39 -8.72
CA LEU A 88 -2.54 -0.44 -9.67
C LEU A 88 -2.83 -1.85 -10.21
N THR A 89 -1.87 -2.76 -10.14
CA THR A 89 -2.06 -4.17 -10.51
C THR A 89 -2.99 -4.91 -9.56
N LEU A 90 -3.09 -4.45 -8.31
CA LEU A 90 -3.92 -5.05 -7.25
C LEU A 90 -5.20 -4.25 -7.01
N LEU A 91 -5.14 -2.92 -7.15
CA LEU A 91 -6.30 -2.05 -6.93
C LEU A 91 -7.16 -1.96 -8.20
N LYS A 92 -8.30 -2.66 -8.23
CA LYS A 92 -9.27 -2.55 -9.33
C LYS A 92 -10.13 -1.30 -9.19
N GLN A 93 -10.42 -0.62 -10.30
CA GLN A 93 -11.19 0.62 -10.29
C GLN A 93 -12.63 0.40 -9.85
N GLU A 94 -13.25 -0.69 -10.26
CA GLU A 94 -14.63 -1.05 -9.90
C GLU A 94 -14.73 -1.33 -8.40
N ALA A 95 -13.83 -2.16 -7.86
CA ALA A 95 -13.77 -2.47 -6.43
C ALA A 95 -13.55 -1.21 -5.58
N PHE A 96 -12.66 -0.31 -6.02
CA PHE A 96 -12.46 0.98 -5.37
C PHE A 96 -13.75 1.82 -5.32
N LYS A 97 -14.50 1.88 -6.42
CA LYS A 97 -15.77 2.62 -6.47
C LYS A 97 -16.83 2.01 -5.55
N GLU A 98 -16.97 0.69 -5.53
CA GLU A 98 -17.91 0.01 -4.63
C GLU A 98 -17.57 0.29 -3.16
N ASP A 99 -16.30 0.20 -2.76
CA ASP A 99 -15.86 0.53 -1.41
C ASP A 99 -16.25 1.97 -1.01
N LEU A 100 -16.14 2.93 -1.93
CA LEU A 100 -16.57 4.31 -1.67
C LEU A 100 -18.09 4.47 -1.57
N ARG A 101 -18.86 3.67 -2.32
CA ARG A 101 -20.33 3.64 -2.22
C ARG A 101 -20.79 3.05 -0.89
N GLU A 102 -20.13 2.02 -0.40
CA GLU A 102 -20.40 1.45 0.93
C GLU A 102 -20.15 2.47 2.05
N LEU A 103 -19.17 3.35 1.87
CA LEU A 103 -18.90 4.47 2.77
C LEU A 103 -19.95 5.60 2.67
N LYS A 104 -20.95 5.47 1.79
CA LYS A 104 -22.01 6.46 1.51
C LYS A 104 -21.46 7.79 0.97
N ILE A 105 -20.38 7.74 0.20
CA ILE A 105 -19.84 8.91 -0.49
C ILE A 105 -20.68 9.18 -1.75
N PRO A 106 -21.08 10.43 -2.03
CA PRO A 106 -21.81 10.78 -3.25
C PRO A 106 -21.06 10.40 -4.54
N GLU A 107 -21.77 9.91 -5.55
CA GLU A 107 -21.18 9.39 -6.80
C GLU A 107 -20.32 10.43 -7.52
N ASP A 108 -20.70 11.71 -7.49
CA ASP A 108 -19.92 12.81 -8.06
C ASP A 108 -18.50 12.86 -7.47
N PHE A 109 -18.38 12.67 -6.15
CA PHE A 109 -17.10 12.68 -5.45
C PHE A 109 -16.30 11.40 -5.69
N ILE A 110 -16.98 10.26 -5.88
CA ILE A 110 -16.35 8.99 -6.25
C ILE A 110 -15.65 9.11 -7.61
N THR A 111 -16.27 9.79 -8.58
CA THR A 111 -15.64 10.02 -9.89
C THR A 111 -14.38 10.89 -9.76
N ASP A 112 -14.45 11.95 -8.96
CA ASP A 112 -13.32 12.84 -8.70
C ASP A 112 -12.17 12.09 -7.99
N PHE A 113 -12.45 11.28 -6.97
CA PHE A 113 -11.43 10.42 -6.33
C PHE A 113 -10.82 9.40 -7.30
N SER A 114 -11.67 8.73 -8.10
CA SER A 114 -11.22 7.76 -9.08
C SER A 114 -10.28 8.38 -10.12
N SER A 115 -10.57 9.63 -10.53
CA SER A 115 -9.72 10.36 -11.48
C SER A 115 -8.32 10.65 -10.91
N VAL A 116 -8.21 10.85 -9.59
CA VAL A 116 -6.93 11.08 -8.92
C VAL A 116 -6.14 9.78 -8.77
N VAL A 117 -6.80 8.71 -8.33
CA VAL A 117 -6.15 7.42 -8.04
C VAL A 117 -5.71 6.69 -9.31
N PHE A 118 -6.51 6.73 -10.38
CA PHE A 118 -6.28 6.00 -11.63
C PHE A 118 -5.85 6.89 -12.81
N GLY A 119 -5.76 8.20 -12.60
CA GLY A 119 -5.40 9.15 -13.66
C GLY A 119 -3.91 9.48 -13.74
N ASN A 120 -3.59 10.49 -14.55
CA ASN A 120 -2.22 10.89 -14.90
C ASN A 120 -1.36 11.35 -13.71
N ARG A 121 -1.98 11.77 -12.60
CA ARG A 121 -1.27 12.26 -11.41
C ARG A 121 -0.72 11.14 -10.53
N ARG A 122 -1.14 9.90 -10.77
CA ARG A 122 -0.76 8.73 -9.95
C ARG A 122 0.75 8.53 -9.87
N ALA A 123 1.46 8.61 -10.99
CA ALA A 123 2.92 8.43 -11.02
C ALA A 123 3.66 9.47 -10.15
N ALA A 124 3.20 10.73 -10.15
CA ALA A 124 3.78 11.78 -9.33
C ALA A 124 3.52 11.54 -7.83
N LEU A 125 2.33 11.02 -7.49
CA LEU A 125 1.95 10.68 -6.12
C LEU A 125 2.74 9.48 -5.59
N GLU A 126 2.95 8.44 -6.40
CA GLU A 126 3.78 7.29 -6.04
C GLU A 126 5.25 7.69 -5.83
N ALA A 127 5.79 8.55 -6.71
CA ALA A 127 7.15 9.07 -6.55
C ALA A 127 7.30 9.87 -5.25
N ALA A 128 6.34 10.74 -4.93
CA ALA A 128 6.33 11.51 -3.69
C ALA A 128 6.17 10.62 -2.44
N SER A 129 5.32 9.58 -2.51
CA SER A 129 5.14 8.61 -1.43
C SER A 129 6.41 7.82 -1.19
N SER A 130 7.09 7.38 -2.25
CA SER A 130 8.32 6.56 -2.16
C SER A 130 9.46 7.29 -1.45
N GLN A 131 9.49 8.63 -1.50
CA GLN A 131 10.48 9.44 -0.79
C GLN A 131 10.15 9.64 0.70
N LYS A 132 8.87 9.57 1.08
CA LYS A 132 8.41 9.88 2.44
C LYS A 132 8.15 8.63 3.30
N ASP A 133 7.88 7.49 2.67
CA ASP A 133 7.45 6.29 3.37
C ASP A 133 8.66 5.52 3.94
N PRO A 134 8.77 5.37 5.28
CA PRO A 134 9.82 4.55 5.88
C PRO A 134 9.56 3.08 5.53
N HIS A 135 10.32 2.58 4.55
CA HIS A 135 10.25 1.20 4.13
C HIS A 135 11.43 0.42 4.70
N LEU A 136 11.21 -0.88 4.93
CA LEU A 136 12.31 -1.79 5.21
C LEU A 136 13.18 -1.91 3.94
N PRO A 137 14.51 -2.08 4.08
CA PRO A 137 15.37 -2.33 2.95
C PRO A 137 14.85 -3.50 2.11
N THR A 138 14.71 -3.30 0.81
CA THR A 138 14.25 -4.32 -0.14
C THR A 138 15.45 -4.99 -0.80
N LEU A 139 15.25 -6.20 -1.33
CA LEU A 139 16.29 -6.95 -2.04
C LEU A 139 16.43 -6.43 -3.48
N GLU A 140 17.56 -5.85 -3.84
CA GLU A 140 17.82 -5.32 -5.19
C GLU A 140 18.50 -6.34 -6.12
N ASP A 141 19.50 -7.06 -5.61
CA ASP A 141 20.25 -8.05 -6.38
C ASP A 141 20.55 -9.27 -5.51
N PHE A 142 20.44 -10.45 -6.10
CA PHE A 142 20.68 -11.73 -5.43
C PHE A 142 21.48 -12.65 -6.35
N LYS A 143 22.73 -12.93 -5.96
CA LYS A 143 23.65 -13.80 -6.69
C LYS A 143 24.06 -14.96 -5.82
N TRP A 144 24.17 -16.13 -6.42
CA TRP A 144 24.62 -17.33 -5.72
C TRP A 144 25.50 -18.17 -6.62
N ARG A 145 26.38 -18.95 -5.98
CA ARG A 145 27.15 -20.01 -6.64
C ARG A 145 27.31 -21.18 -5.68
N VAL A 146 27.50 -22.37 -6.24
CA VAL A 146 27.78 -23.58 -5.46
C VAL A 146 29.29 -23.79 -5.47
N ASP A 147 29.88 -23.77 -4.29
CA ASP A 147 31.29 -24.08 -4.09
C ASP A 147 31.38 -25.51 -3.52
N VAL A 148 32.40 -26.26 -3.94
CA VAL A 148 32.69 -27.59 -3.42
C VAL A 148 34.07 -27.55 -2.79
N SER A 149 34.12 -27.69 -1.47
CA SER A 149 35.38 -27.77 -0.75
C SER A 149 35.92 -29.20 -0.82
N ILE A 150 37.15 -29.34 -1.30
CA ILE A 150 37.83 -30.64 -1.47
C ILE A 150 38.84 -30.80 -0.33
N SER A 151 38.53 -31.67 0.64
CA SER A 151 39.50 -32.07 1.67
C SER A 151 40.45 -33.13 1.12
N THR A 152 41.75 -32.84 1.11
CA THR A 152 42.82 -33.76 0.67
C THR A 152 43.41 -34.61 1.80
N SER A 153 42.94 -34.43 3.05
CA SER A 153 43.40 -35.20 4.20
C SER A 153 42.84 -36.62 4.21
N SER A 154 43.70 -37.60 4.56
CA SER A 154 43.47 -39.04 4.42
C SER A 154 42.29 -39.61 5.23
N LEU A 155 41.73 -38.83 6.16
CA LEU A 155 40.76 -39.31 7.15
C LEU A 155 39.29 -39.09 6.75
N ALA A 156 39.00 -38.22 5.78
CA ALA A 156 37.70 -38.13 5.13
C ALA A 156 37.80 -37.31 3.84
N ARG A 157 37.80 -37.96 2.67
CA ARG A 157 37.52 -37.30 1.39
C ARG A 157 36.03 -36.95 1.34
N ALA A 158 35.63 -35.92 2.09
CA ALA A 158 34.29 -35.38 2.00
C ALA A 158 34.31 -34.22 1.00
N LEU A 159 33.58 -34.38 -0.11
CA LEU A 159 33.15 -33.25 -0.93
C LEU A 159 32.02 -32.59 -0.14
N GLN A 160 32.29 -31.45 0.48
CA GLN A 160 31.26 -30.69 1.18
C GLN A 160 30.80 -29.55 0.28
N PRO A 161 29.63 -29.67 -0.37
CA PRO A 161 29.05 -28.58 -1.12
C PRO A 161 28.52 -27.50 -0.17
N SER A 162 28.72 -26.25 -0.54
CA SER A 162 28.10 -25.10 0.11
C SER A 162 27.66 -24.06 -0.91
N VAL A 163 26.67 -23.26 -0.55
CA VAL A 163 26.17 -22.19 -1.43
C VAL A 163 26.75 -20.87 -0.92
N LEU A 164 27.57 -20.22 -1.73
CA LEU A 164 27.97 -18.85 -1.45
C LEU A 164 26.91 -17.90 -2.01
N THR A 165 26.35 -17.08 -1.14
CA THR A 165 25.30 -16.12 -1.48
C THR A 165 25.80 -14.69 -1.31
N GLN A 166 25.38 -13.83 -2.23
CA GLN A 166 25.58 -12.39 -2.19
C GLN A 166 24.25 -11.69 -2.42
N MET A 167 23.89 -10.77 -1.53
CA MET A 167 22.71 -9.92 -1.67
C MET A 167 23.08 -8.45 -1.55
N LYS A 168 22.43 -7.62 -2.37
CA LYS A 168 22.44 -6.16 -2.30
C LYS A 168 21.06 -5.69 -1.88
N LEU A 169 21.00 -4.87 -0.84
CA LEU A 169 19.75 -4.26 -0.37
C LEU A 169 19.63 -2.81 -0.84
N SER A 170 18.41 -2.26 -0.79
CA SER A 170 18.11 -0.90 -1.24
C SER A 170 18.70 0.21 -0.37
N ASP A 171 19.14 -0.11 0.84
CA ASP A 171 19.90 0.79 1.71
C ASP A 171 21.39 0.87 1.33
N GLY A 172 21.79 0.17 0.27
CA GLY A 172 23.17 0.08 -0.20
C GLY A 172 24.02 -0.94 0.55
N SER A 173 23.45 -1.67 1.52
CA SER A 173 24.18 -2.73 2.22
C SER A 173 24.40 -3.95 1.32
N PHE A 174 25.56 -4.57 1.50
CA PHE A 174 25.97 -5.78 0.79
C PHE A 174 26.27 -6.87 1.81
N HIS A 175 25.58 -8.00 1.68
CA HIS A 175 25.82 -9.16 2.51
C HIS A 175 26.34 -10.30 1.66
N ARG A 176 27.45 -10.89 2.09
CA ARG A 176 28.01 -12.10 1.49
C ARG A 176 28.21 -13.13 2.60
N PHE A 177 27.61 -14.30 2.42
CA PHE A 177 27.64 -15.36 3.42
C PHE A 177 27.55 -16.73 2.77
N GLU A 178 28.04 -17.74 3.49
CA GLU A 178 27.98 -19.13 3.08
C GLU A 178 26.76 -19.80 3.71
N VAL A 179 26.02 -20.56 2.90
CA VAL A 179 24.82 -21.28 3.29
C VAL A 179 25.09 -22.77 3.17
N PRO A 180 25.18 -23.50 4.30
CA PRO A 180 25.24 -24.96 4.29
C PRO A 180 23.98 -25.56 3.65
N VAL A 181 24.10 -26.74 3.04
CA VAL A 181 22.98 -27.40 2.34
C VAL A 181 21.75 -27.58 3.23
N SER A 182 21.94 -27.91 4.51
CA SER A 182 20.84 -28.05 5.48
C SER A 182 20.05 -26.75 5.64
N LYS A 183 20.75 -25.62 5.80
CA LYS A 183 20.13 -24.29 5.91
C LYS A 183 19.51 -23.80 4.61
N PHE A 184 20.09 -24.18 3.47
CA PHE A 184 19.48 -23.90 2.17
C PHE A 184 18.12 -24.62 2.02
N GLN A 185 18.02 -25.89 2.43
CA GLN A 185 16.75 -26.63 2.37
C GLN A 185 15.70 -26.07 3.33
N GLU A 186 16.11 -25.65 4.53
CA GLU A 186 15.26 -24.95 5.49
C GLU A 186 14.72 -23.64 4.90
N LEU A 187 15.60 -22.81 4.32
CA LEU A 187 15.21 -21.58 3.64
C LEU A 187 14.23 -21.86 2.50
N ARG A 188 14.51 -22.86 1.65
CA ARG A 188 13.63 -23.25 0.54
C ARG A 188 12.23 -23.62 1.02
N TYR A 189 12.14 -24.41 2.10
CA TYR A 189 10.86 -24.79 2.69
C TYR A 189 10.10 -23.58 3.24
N ASN A 190 10.77 -22.74 4.03
CA ASN A 190 10.15 -21.56 4.63
C ASN A 190 9.66 -20.55 3.59
N VAL A 191 10.45 -20.32 2.53
CA VAL A 191 10.03 -19.46 1.41
C VAL A 191 8.80 -20.05 0.71
N ALA A 192 8.78 -21.35 0.44
CA ALA A 192 7.62 -22.01 -0.17
C ALA A 192 6.36 -21.92 0.72
N LEU A 193 6.53 -22.05 2.04
CA LEU A 193 5.45 -21.90 3.01
C LEU A 193 4.88 -20.48 2.99
N ILE A 194 5.73 -19.46 3.07
CA ILE A 194 5.31 -18.05 3.02
C ILE A 194 4.61 -17.74 1.70
N LEU A 195 5.15 -18.19 0.57
CA LEU A 195 4.51 -17.99 -0.74
C LEU A 195 3.15 -18.66 -0.82
N LYS A 196 2.99 -19.85 -0.24
CA LYS A 196 1.69 -20.52 -0.13
C LYS A 196 0.72 -19.71 0.71
N GLU A 197 1.14 -19.24 1.89
CA GLU A 197 0.31 -18.42 2.78
C GLU A 197 -0.11 -17.11 2.12
N MET A 198 0.81 -16.42 1.42
CA MET A 198 0.52 -15.22 0.64
C MET A 198 -0.52 -15.50 -0.45
N ASN A 199 -0.35 -16.57 -1.22
CA ASN A 199 -1.30 -16.97 -2.26
C ASN A 199 -2.66 -17.39 -1.69
N ASP A 200 -2.69 -18.03 -0.52
CA ASP A 200 -3.93 -18.38 0.16
C ASP A 200 -4.65 -17.13 0.69
N LEU A 201 -3.91 -16.11 1.15
CA LEU A 201 -4.46 -14.79 1.51
C LEU A 201 -5.03 -14.07 0.28
N GLU A 202 -4.32 -14.08 -0.85
CA GLU A 202 -4.81 -13.50 -2.11
C GLU A 202 -6.03 -14.24 -2.67
N LYS A 203 -6.06 -15.58 -2.63
CA LYS A 203 -7.22 -16.34 -3.12
C LYS A 203 -8.46 -16.15 -2.25
N ARG A 204 -8.29 -15.92 -0.95
CA ARG A 204 -9.40 -15.59 -0.05
C ARG A 204 -10.08 -14.26 -0.40
N SER A 205 -9.38 -13.32 -1.04
CA SER A 205 -10.00 -12.06 -1.52
C SER A 205 -10.70 -12.22 -2.87
N ILE A 206 -10.36 -13.24 -3.67
CA ILE A 206 -10.92 -13.46 -5.02
C ILE A 206 -12.14 -14.41 -5.02
N LEU A 207 -12.21 -15.37 -4.08
CA LEU A 207 -13.17 -16.49 -4.14
C LEU A 207 -14.50 -16.28 -3.39
N LYS A 208 -15.03 -15.06 -3.29
CA LYS A 208 -16.35 -14.82 -2.68
C LYS A 208 -17.34 -14.07 -3.57
N ILE A 209 -17.41 -14.47 -4.83
CA ILE A 209 -18.57 -14.17 -5.69
C ILE A 209 -19.28 -15.49 -5.94
N GLN A 210 -20.33 -15.77 -5.17
CA GLN A 210 -21.39 -16.70 -5.57
C GLN A 210 -22.73 -16.13 -5.09
N ASP A 211 -23.54 -15.76 -6.10
CA ASP A 211 -24.97 -15.45 -6.21
C ASP A 211 -25.84 -15.32 -4.95
#